data_AF-A0ABD3UHQ3-F1
#
_entry.id   AF-A0ABD3UHQ3-F1
#
_cell.length_a   1.000
_cell.length_b   1.000
_cell.length_c   1.000
_cell.angle_alpha   90.00
_cell.angle_beta   90.00
_cell.angle_gamma   90.00
#
_symmetry.space_group_name_H-M   'P 1'
#
loop_
_entity.id
_entity.type
_entity.pdbx_description
1 polymer ?
#
loop_
_entity_poly.entity_id
_entity_poly.type
_entity_poly.pdbx_seq_one_letter_code
_entity_poly.pdbx_strand_id
1 'polypeptide(L)'
;MSLSDSTGIESDFSANSLSITASDGSPGSQIKNFMHQEYATQYFGFTPQSFINGIYNAMVEYIHDAMEALETCIQQEFSDVITPEQTNEATRKLQSYLGPKIDACFDYLEKYLMKNIFIIPADLVLPEDKHHEENHYTLEEDRTLDEKIAAVRTKILAVKYANSKLQQRLKDIAAVKNDMDKFLSQLETLSSLIDAEGVSDVKDALIHTVEKVKRLTEIVQEMKSS
;
A
#
# COMPACT_ATOMS: atom_id res chain seq x y z
N MET A 1 -38.15 48.13 16.97
CA MET A 1 -36.93 47.77 17.71
C MET A 1 -37.29 46.54 18.52
N SER A 2 -36.71 45.37 18.18
CA SER A 2 -36.77 44.07 18.88
C SER A 2 -38.16 43.38 18.94
N LEU A 3 -38.37 42.29 18.20
CA LEU A 3 -38.11 40.87 18.52
C LEU A 3 -39.18 40.21 19.41
N SER A 4 -40.02 39.39 18.76
CA SER A 4 -40.73 38.18 19.24
C SER A 4 -41.71 37.81 18.12
N ASP A 5 -41.92 36.59 17.67
CA ASP A 5 -41.59 35.31 18.27
C ASP A 5 -41.37 34.28 17.16
N SER A 6 -40.29 33.52 17.32
CA SER A 6 -39.97 32.35 16.53
C SER A 6 -40.89 31.23 16.96
N THR A 7 -41.89 30.89 16.14
CA THR A 7 -42.59 29.61 16.26
C THR A 7 -42.10 28.71 15.14
N GLY A 8 -41.16 27.85 15.51
CA GLY A 8 -40.73 26.74 14.69
C GLY A 8 -41.92 25.84 14.40
N ILE A 9 -42.17 25.63 13.12
CA ILE A 9 -42.91 24.47 12.65
C ILE A 9 -41.83 23.50 12.22
N GLU A 10 -41.40 22.68 13.18
CA GLU A 10 -40.69 21.44 12.89
C GLU A 10 -41.57 20.65 11.92
N SER A 11 -41.11 20.57 10.68
CA SER A 11 -41.68 19.69 9.68
C SER A 11 -41.35 18.26 10.10
N ASP A 12 -42.28 17.65 10.84
CA ASP A 12 -42.36 16.21 11.09
C ASP A 12 -42.62 15.49 9.76
N PHE A 13 -41.65 15.51 8.84
CA PHE A 13 -41.45 14.41 7.92
C PHE A 13 -40.51 13.45 8.63
N SER A 14 -41.05 12.81 9.66
CA SER A 14 -40.36 11.80 10.45
C SER A 14 -39.73 10.83 9.47
N ALA A 15 -38.39 10.76 9.54
CA ALA A 15 -37.59 9.70 8.96
C ALA A 15 -38.15 8.40 9.52
N ASN A 16 -39.11 7.81 8.81
CA ASN A 16 -39.53 6.47 9.06
C ASN A 16 -38.36 5.62 8.58
N SER A 17 -37.45 5.37 9.52
CA SER A 17 -36.44 4.34 9.45
C SER A 17 -37.10 3.14 8.79
N LEU A 18 -36.70 2.85 7.56
CA LEU A 18 -37.10 1.65 6.85
C LEU A 18 -36.73 0.49 7.76
N SER A 19 -37.73 0.03 8.50
CA SER A 19 -37.66 -1.17 9.28
C SER A 19 -37.25 -2.25 8.30
N ILE A 20 -36.16 -2.93 8.62
CA ILE A 20 -35.82 -4.22 8.06
C ILE A 20 -37.11 -5.04 8.14
N THR A 21 -37.81 -5.16 7.02
CA THR A 21 -38.94 -6.07 6.92
C THR A 21 -38.32 -7.45 6.98
N ALA A 22 -38.28 -7.99 8.20
CA ALA A 22 -38.04 -9.39 8.47
C ALA A 22 -39.20 -10.16 7.82
N SER A 23 -39.12 -10.32 6.50
CA SER A 23 -39.95 -11.26 5.78
C SER A 23 -39.46 -12.67 6.12
N ASP A 24 -40.41 -13.42 6.65
CA ASP A 24 -40.41 -14.85 6.95
C ASP A 24 -39.48 -15.66 6.03
N GLY A 25 -38.46 -16.30 6.60
CA GLY A 25 -37.51 -17.10 5.83
C GLY A 25 -36.31 -17.57 6.64
N SER A 26 -36.16 -18.90 6.75
CA SER A 26 -35.06 -19.67 7.34
C SER A 26 -33.70 -18.93 7.46
N PRO A 27 -32.96 -19.07 8.58
CA PRO A 27 -31.65 -18.41 8.80
C PRO A 27 -30.65 -18.57 7.65
N GLY A 28 -30.71 -19.68 6.90
CA GLY A 28 -29.84 -19.93 5.74
C GLY A 28 -30.17 -19.08 4.50
N SER A 29 -31.38 -18.55 4.37
CA SER A 29 -31.79 -17.70 3.24
C SER A 29 -31.31 -16.26 3.40
N GLN A 30 -31.26 -15.75 4.64
CA GLN A 30 -30.79 -14.39 4.92
C GLN A 30 -29.27 -14.27 4.70
N ILE A 31 -28.52 -15.30 5.11
CA ILE A 31 -27.05 -15.35 4.92
C ILE A 31 -26.67 -15.33 3.44
N LYS A 32 -27.38 -16.09 2.60
CA LYS A 32 -27.12 -16.14 1.15
C LYS A 32 -27.38 -14.80 0.46
N ASN A 33 -28.44 -14.10 0.84
CA ASN A 33 -28.73 -12.76 0.31
C ASN A 33 -27.66 -11.75 0.72
N PHE A 34 -27.16 -11.84 1.96
CA PHE A 34 -26.09 -10.96 2.44
C PHE A 34 -24.78 -11.20 1.67
N MET A 35 -24.39 -12.47 1.48
CA MET A 35 -23.17 -12.81 0.72
C MET A 35 -23.24 -12.38 -0.75
N HIS A 36 -24.42 -12.48 -1.37
CA HIS A 36 -24.61 -12.01 -2.74
C HIS A 36 -24.50 -10.48 -2.86
N GLN A 37 -24.97 -9.75 -1.85
CA GLN A 37 -24.82 -8.30 -1.79
C GLN A 37 -23.37 -7.88 -1.53
N GLU A 38 -22.61 -8.61 -0.71
CA GLU A 38 -21.17 -8.37 -0.53
C GLU A 38 -20.41 -8.55 -1.85
N TYR A 39 -20.71 -9.62 -2.58
CA TYR A 39 -20.09 -9.90 -3.87
C TYR A 39 -20.42 -8.84 -4.93
N ALA A 40 -21.68 -8.42 -5.00
CA ALA A 40 -22.09 -7.29 -5.83
C ALA A 40 -21.35 -5.99 -5.44
N THR A 41 -21.20 -5.74 -4.13
CA THR A 41 -20.53 -4.53 -3.63
C THR A 41 -19.05 -4.50 -4.00
N GLN A 42 -18.37 -5.65 -3.99
CA GLN A 42 -16.98 -5.76 -4.43
C GLN A 42 -16.81 -5.32 -5.89
N TYR A 43 -17.74 -5.73 -6.76
CA TYR A 43 -17.70 -5.36 -8.18
C TYR A 43 -18.10 -3.91 -8.45
N PHE A 44 -19.22 -3.45 -7.86
CA PHE A 44 -19.77 -2.13 -8.14
C PHE A 44 -19.06 -1.00 -7.37
N GLY A 45 -18.37 -1.30 -6.27
CA GLY A 45 -17.75 -0.32 -5.39
C GLY A 45 -18.76 0.46 -4.52
N PHE A 46 -20.04 0.10 -4.60
CA PHE A 46 -21.13 0.61 -3.77
C PHE A 46 -22.13 -0.50 -3.51
N THR A 47 -22.89 -0.40 -2.41
CA THR A 47 -23.97 -1.35 -2.17
C THR A 47 -25.17 -1.00 -3.07
N PRO A 48 -25.76 -1.97 -3.78
CA PRO A 48 -26.94 -1.74 -4.62
C PRO A 48 -28.07 -1.01 -3.87
N GLN A 49 -28.21 -1.27 -2.57
CA GLN A 49 -29.21 -0.62 -1.73
C GLN A 49 -28.92 0.86 -1.51
N SER A 50 -27.65 1.24 -1.32
CA SER A 50 -27.28 2.65 -1.23
C SER A 50 -27.53 3.40 -2.53
N PHE A 51 -27.33 2.75 -3.69
CA PHE A 51 -27.62 3.35 -4.99
C PHE A 51 -29.12 3.58 -5.19
N ILE A 52 -29.94 2.59 -4.88
CA ILE A 52 -31.40 2.70 -4.99
C ILE A 52 -31.94 3.78 -4.04
N ASN A 53 -31.45 3.84 -2.80
CA ASN A 53 -31.79 4.90 -1.86
C ASN A 53 -31.41 6.29 -2.40
N GLY A 54 -30.26 6.41 -3.07
CA GLY A 54 -29.85 7.65 -3.74
C GLY A 54 -30.85 8.08 -4.83
N ILE A 55 -31.30 7.14 -5.66
CA ILE A 55 -32.31 7.42 -6.69
C ILE A 55 -33.65 7.82 -6.05
N TYR A 56 -34.07 7.12 -4.99
CA TYR A 56 -35.31 7.44 -4.28
C TYR A 56 -35.30 8.88 -3.76
N ASN A 57 -34.23 9.26 -3.06
CA ASN A 57 -34.08 10.61 -2.52
C ASN A 57 -34.10 11.67 -3.63
N ALA A 58 -33.36 11.46 -4.72
CA ALA A 58 -33.36 12.38 -5.85
C ALA A 58 -34.76 12.51 -6.50
N MET A 59 -35.49 11.41 -6.63
CA MET A 59 -36.87 11.44 -7.13
C MET A 59 -37.79 12.23 -6.22
N VAL A 60 -37.71 12.01 -4.90
CA VAL A 60 -38.50 12.75 -3.91
C VAL A 60 -38.19 14.25 -3.96
N GLU A 61 -36.91 14.61 -4.06
CA GLU A 61 -36.47 16.00 -4.24
C GLU A 61 -37.07 16.61 -5.52
N TYR A 62 -36.99 15.92 -6.67
CA TYR A 62 -37.58 16.42 -7.92
C TYR A 62 -39.09 16.59 -7.87
N ILE A 63 -39.81 15.71 -7.17
CA ILE A 63 -41.26 15.86 -6.98
C ILE A 63 -41.55 17.08 -6.12
N HIS A 64 -40.76 17.30 -5.07
CA HIS A 64 -40.91 18.47 -4.21
C HIS A 64 -40.67 19.77 -5.00
N ASP A 65 -39.57 19.84 -5.74
CA ASP A 65 -39.23 20.98 -6.60
C ASP A 65 -40.32 21.25 -7.65
N ALA A 66 -40.87 20.19 -8.26
CA ALA A 66 -41.94 20.32 -9.24
C ALA A 66 -43.25 20.82 -8.61
N MET A 67 -43.57 20.39 -7.37
CA MET A 67 -44.74 20.85 -6.63
C MET A 67 -44.59 22.32 -6.20
N GLU A 68 -43.39 22.74 -5.78
CA GLU A 68 -43.08 24.13 -5.44
C GLU A 68 -43.14 25.03 -6.69
N ALA A 69 -42.60 24.57 -7.81
CA ALA A 69 -42.70 25.28 -9.09
C ALA A 69 -44.16 25.42 -9.54
N LEU A 70 -44.98 24.36 -9.39
CA LEU A 70 -46.40 24.40 -9.68
C LEU A 70 -47.14 25.40 -8.78
N GLU A 71 -46.87 25.40 -7.46
CA GLU A 71 -47.42 26.37 -6.52
C GLU A 71 -47.07 27.80 -6.92
N THR A 72 -45.80 28.03 -7.26
CA THR A 72 -45.30 29.35 -7.70
C THR A 72 -45.97 29.81 -8.99
N CYS A 73 -46.11 28.93 -10.00
CA CYS A 73 -46.79 29.27 -11.26
C CYS A 73 -48.26 29.62 -11.04
N ILE A 74 -48.98 28.85 -10.22
CA ILE A 74 -50.40 29.12 -9.93
C ILE A 74 -50.54 30.44 -9.17
N GLN A 75 -49.66 30.73 -8.22
CA GLN A 75 -49.67 32.01 -7.49
C GLN A 75 -49.36 33.20 -8.39
N GLN A 76 -48.50 33.04 -9.41
CA GLN A 76 -48.17 34.10 -10.36
C GLN A 76 -49.29 34.39 -11.37
N GLU A 77 -49.98 33.36 -11.88
CA GLU A 77 -51.06 33.54 -12.87
C GLU A 77 -52.42 33.87 -12.24
N PHE A 78 -52.69 33.39 -11.02
CA PHE A 78 -54.01 33.45 -10.39
C PHE A 78 -54.02 34.17 -9.04
N SER A 79 -53.06 35.09 -8.81
CA SER A 79 -52.93 35.88 -7.58
C SER A 79 -54.21 36.62 -7.15
N ASP A 80 -55.07 36.93 -8.12
CA ASP A 80 -56.27 37.74 -7.92
C ASP A 80 -57.50 36.90 -7.53
N VAL A 81 -57.45 35.58 -7.75
CA VAL A 81 -58.61 34.67 -7.61
C VAL A 81 -58.39 33.61 -6.54
N ILE A 82 -57.14 33.18 -6.30
CA ILE A 82 -56.82 32.07 -5.41
C ILE A 82 -55.88 32.57 -4.32
N THR A 83 -56.22 32.31 -3.05
CA THR A 83 -55.33 32.66 -1.93
C THR A 83 -54.15 31.70 -1.88
N PRO A 84 -52.96 32.15 -1.44
CA PRO A 84 -51.78 31.29 -1.33
C PRO A 84 -52.03 30.08 -0.43
N GLU A 85 -52.88 30.23 0.60
CA GLU A 85 -53.30 29.15 1.50
C GLU A 85 -54.08 28.04 0.77
N GLN A 86 -54.97 28.41 -0.16
CA GLN A 86 -55.75 27.44 -0.95
C GLN A 86 -54.86 26.69 -1.94
N THR A 87 -53.91 27.38 -2.57
CA THR A 87 -52.92 26.74 -3.47
C THR A 87 -52.04 25.77 -2.68
N ASN A 88 -51.53 26.17 -1.51
CA ASN A 88 -50.69 25.31 -0.69
C ASN A 88 -51.45 24.07 -0.19
N GLU A 89 -52.70 24.23 0.24
CA GLU A 89 -53.55 23.09 0.65
C GLU A 89 -53.81 22.12 -0.52
N ALA A 90 -54.05 22.64 -1.73
CA ALA A 90 -54.23 21.83 -2.93
C ALA A 90 -52.95 21.09 -3.33
N THR A 91 -51.79 21.76 -3.30
CA THR A 91 -50.48 21.15 -3.57
C THR A 91 -50.16 20.07 -2.54
N ARG A 92 -50.43 20.30 -1.25
CA ARG A 92 -50.27 19.27 -0.20
C ARG A 92 -51.17 18.07 -0.39
N LYS A 93 -52.43 18.28 -0.80
CA LYS A 93 -53.36 17.19 -1.14
C LYS A 93 -52.84 16.39 -2.34
N LEU A 94 -52.31 17.07 -3.35
CA LEU A 94 -51.71 16.43 -4.52
C LEU A 94 -50.46 15.62 -4.15
N GLN A 95 -49.58 16.17 -3.31
CA GLN A 95 -48.40 15.48 -2.80
C GLN A 95 -48.78 14.26 -1.96
N SER A 96 -49.77 14.38 -1.08
CA SER A 96 -50.27 13.27 -0.24
C SER A 96 -50.91 12.16 -1.08
N TYR A 97 -51.49 12.50 -2.24
CA TYR A 97 -52.05 11.52 -3.17
C TYR A 97 -50.97 10.86 -4.02
N LEU A 98 -49.94 11.61 -4.42
CA LEU A 98 -48.90 11.15 -5.32
C LEU A 98 -47.82 10.33 -4.59
N GLY A 99 -47.46 10.71 -3.36
CA GLY A 99 -46.43 10.04 -2.56
C GLY A 99 -46.61 8.52 -2.50
N PRO A 100 -47.75 8.00 -1.98
CA PRO A 100 -47.97 6.56 -1.87
C PRO A 100 -47.93 5.81 -3.20
N LYS A 101 -48.28 6.47 -4.31
CA LYS A 101 -48.22 5.87 -5.65
C LYS A 101 -46.79 5.76 -6.16
N ILE A 102 -45.99 6.77 -5.88
CA ILE A 102 -44.58 6.79 -6.25
C ILE A 102 -43.82 5.78 -5.41
N ASP A 103 -44.08 5.71 -4.10
CA ASP A 103 -43.50 4.69 -3.22
C ASP A 103 -43.81 3.28 -3.74
N ALA A 104 -45.08 3.00 -4.05
CA ALA A 104 -45.47 1.70 -4.60
C ALA A 104 -44.77 1.39 -5.93
N CYS A 105 -44.66 2.37 -6.83
CA CYS A 105 -43.94 2.21 -8.10
C CYS A 105 -42.44 1.95 -7.87
N PHE A 106 -41.87 2.66 -6.91
CA PHE A 106 -40.46 2.55 -6.56
C PHE A 106 -40.14 1.21 -5.90
N ASP A 107 -41.03 0.65 -5.08
CA ASP A 107 -40.89 -0.71 -4.53
C ASP A 107 -40.80 -1.77 -5.65
N TYR A 108 -41.58 -1.60 -6.73
CA TYR A 108 -41.49 -2.50 -7.89
C TYR A 108 -40.18 -2.30 -8.63
N LEU A 109 -39.74 -1.05 -8.82
CA LEU A 109 -38.47 -0.72 -9.44
C LEU A 109 -37.29 -1.28 -8.63
N GLU A 110 -37.27 -1.07 -7.32
CA GLU A 110 -36.24 -1.57 -6.40
C GLU A 110 -36.12 -3.10 -6.52
N LYS A 111 -37.25 -3.81 -6.41
CA LYS A 111 -37.27 -5.27 -6.56
C LYS A 111 -36.75 -5.72 -7.92
N TYR A 112 -37.07 -4.98 -8.99
CA TYR A 112 -36.59 -5.30 -10.33
C TYR A 112 -35.09 -5.06 -10.48
N LEU A 113 -34.58 -3.92 -10.00
CA LEU A 113 -33.17 -3.55 -10.04
C LEU A 113 -32.33 -4.57 -9.26
N MET A 114 -32.77 -4.91 -8.04
CA MET A 114 -32.12 -5.88 -7.18
C MET A 114 -32.12 -7.30 -7.76
N LYS A 115 -33.15 -7.66 -8.55
CA LYS A 115 -33.28 -9.01 -9.12
C LYS A 115 -32.67 -9.19 -10.50
N ASN A 116 -32.50 -8.14 -11.28
CA ASN A 116 -32.10 -8.28 -12.69
C ASN A 116 -30.83 -7.51 -13.06
N ILE A 117 -30.54 -6.40 -12.37
CA ILE A 117 -29.42 -5.53 -12.74
C ILE A 117 -28.25 -5.71 -11.78
N PHE A 118 -28.52 -5.68 -10.48
CA PHE A 118 -27.49 -5.78 -9.44
C PHE A 118 -27.20 -7.22 -8.98
N ILE A 119 -27.52 -8.20 -9.82
CA ILE A 119 -27.23 -9.61 -9.57
C ILE A 119 -25.97 -10.02 -10.33
N ILE A 120 -25.00 -10.58 -9.60
CA ILE A 120 -23.88 -11.30 -10.20
C ILE A 120 -24.23 -12.80 -10.19
N PRO A 121 -24.45 -13.44 -11.34
CA PRO A 121 -24.78 -14.86 -11.40
C PRO A 121 -23.78 -15.70 -10.58
N ALA A 122 -24.28 -16.68 -9.82
CA ALA A 122 -23.41 -17.54 -8.99
C ALA A 122 -22.38 -18.33 -9.80
N ASP A 123 -22.65 -18.53 -11.10
CA ASP A 123 -21.76 -19.21 -12.04
C ASP A 123 -20.68 -18.28 -12.62
N LEU A 124 -20.69 -16.99 -12.27
CA LEU A 124 -19.73 -16.00 -12.74
C LEU A 124 -18.79 -15.60 -11.61
N VAL A 125 -17.51 -15.89 -11.78
CA VAL A 125 -16.45 -15.42 -10.90
C VAL A 125 -15.93 -14.08 -11.40
N LEU A 126 -15.81 -13.13 -10.46
CA LEU A 126 -15.27 -11.82 -10.72
C LEU A 126 -13.80 -11.89 -11.16
N PRO A 127 -13.34 -10.97 -12.02
CA PRO A 127 -11.94 -10.93 -12.46
C PRO A 127 -10.92 -10.96 -11.32
N GLU A 128 -11.25 -10.34 -10.20
CA GLU A 128 -10.45 -10.27 -8.97
C GLU A 128 -10.25 -11.65 -8.34
N ASP A 129 -11.24 -12.53 -8.47
CA ASP A 129 -11.24 -13.85 -7.85
C ASP A 129 -10.80 -14.97 -8.81
N LYS A 130 -10.46 -14.66 -10.06
CA LYS A 130 -9.96 -15.65 -11.04
C LYS A 130 -8.74 -16.44 -10.53
N HIS A 131 -7.88 -15.79 -9.74
CA HIS A 131 -6.74 -16.46 -9.11
C HIS A 131 -7.16 -17.54 -8.09
N HIS A 132 -8.34 -17.39 -7.48
CA HIS A 132 -8.90 -18.37 -6.57
C HIS A 132 -9.53 -19.56 -7.31
N GLU A 133 -10.03 -19.40 -8.54
CA GLU A 133 -10.47 -20.51 -9.40
C GLU A 133 -9.30 -21.33 -9.96
N GLU A 134 -8.25 -20.65 -10.42
CA GLU A 134 -7.12 -21.33 -11.08
C GLU A 134 -6.17 -22.00 -10.09
N ASN A 135 -6.06 -21.47 -8.87
CA ASN A 135 -5.12 -21.96 -7.87
C ASN A 135 -5.80 -22.12 -6.50
N HIS A 136 -6.47 -23.25 -6.30
CA HIS A 136 -6.89 -23.68 -4.97
C HIS A 136 -5.68 -24.16 -4.18
N TYR A 137 -4.92 -23.23 -3.59
CA TYR A 137 -3.88 -23.57 -2.63
C TYR A 137 -4.51 -24.14 -1.37
N THR A 138 -4.12 -25.36 -1.02
CA THR A 138 -4.48 -25.94 0.27
C THR A 138 -3.66 -25.30 1.39
N LEU A 139 -4.20 -25.29 2.61
CA LEU A 139 -3.53 -24.72 3.78
C LEU A 139 -2.17 -25.38 4.07
N GLU A 140 -2.02 -26.66 3.71
CA GLU A 140 -0.74 -27.36 3.82
C GLU A 140 0.27 -26.90 2.75
N GLU A 141 -0.18 -26.65 1.52
CA GLU A 141 0.70 -26.14 0.46
C GLU A 141 1.21 -24.74 0.79
N ASP A 142 0.35 -23.88 1.34
CA ASP A 142 0.72 -22.54 1.81
C ASP A 142 1.78 -22.61 2.93
N ARG A 143 1.57 -23.49 3.92
CA ARG A 143 2.55 -23.75 4.97
C ARG A 143 3.88 -24.26 4.43
N THR A 144 3.85 -25.17 3.44
CA THR A 144 5.09 -25.65 2.82
C THR A 144 5.81 -24.57 2.03
N LEU A 145 5.07 -23.62 1.45
CA LEU A 145 5.63 -22.49 0.72
C LEU A 145 6.33 -21.54 1.68
N ASP A 146 5.72 -21.24 2.82
CA ASP A 146 6.33 -20.44 3.88
C ASP A 146 7.63 -21.07 4.41
N GLU A 147 7.65 -22.38 4.63
CA GLU A 147 8.86 -23.11 5.04
C GLU A 147 9.97 -22.99 3.98
N LYS A 148 9.62 -23.12 2.69
CA LYS A 148 10.57 -22.93 1.58
C LYS A 148 11.10 -21.49 1.53
N ILE A 149 10.23 -20.49 1.72
CA ILE A 149 10.63 -19.08 1.77
C ILE A 149 11.61 -18.84 2.92
N ALA A 150 11.33 -19.37 4.11
CA ALA A 150 12.20 -19.25 5.27
C ALA A 150 13.57 -19.92 5.03
N ALA A 151 13.59 -21.11 4.42
CA ALA A 151 14.82 -21.82 4.06
C ALA A 151 15.66 -21.02 3.06
N VAL A 152 15.03 -20.47 2.02
CA VAL A 152 15.71 -19.65 1.01
C VAL A 152 16.27 -18.36 1.62
N ARG A 153 15.52 -17.67 2.49
CA ARG A 153 16.00 -16.48 3.21
C ARG A 153 17.25 -16.78 4.05
N THR A 154 17.25 -17.90 4.76
CA THR A 154 18.40 -18.35 5.56
C THR A 154 19.62 -18.60 4.66
N LYS A 155 19.41 -19.26 3.51
CA LYS A 155 20.47 -19.51 2.53
C LYS A 155 21.05 -18.21 1.96
N ILE A 156 20.19 -17.24 1.63
CA ILE A 156 20.63 -15.91 1.15
C ILE A 156 21.50 -15.22 2.20
N LEU A 157 21.10 -15.25 3.48
CA LEU A 157 21.87 -14.66 4.56
C LEU A 157 23.25 -15.31 4.71
N ALA A 158 23.31 -16.64 4.68
CA ALA A 158 24.56 -17.40 4.77
C ALA A 158 25.50 -17.08 3.59
N VAL A 159 24.97 -17.03 2.36
CA VAL A 159 25.75 -16.67 1.16
C VAL A 159 26.25 -15.23 1.25
N LYS A 160 25.41 -14.29 1.70
CA LYS A 160 25.80 -12.89 1.89
C LYS A 160 26.92 -12.74 2.92
N TYR A 161 26.84 -13.47 4.03
CA TYR A 161 27.89 -13.51 5.04
C TYR A 161 29.20 -14.09 4.48
N ALA A 162 29.13 -15.23 3.79
CA ALA A 162 30.29 -15.87 3.17
C ALA A 162 30.97 -14.94 2.14
N ASN A 163 30.20 -14.27 1.29
CA ASN A 163 30.70 -13.30 0.33
C ASN A 163 31.40 -12.12 1.00
N SER A 164 30.82 -11.57 2.07
CA SER A 164 31.45 -10.48 2.84
C SER A 164 32.79 -10.91 3.43
N LYS A 165 32.85 -12.11 4.02
CA LYS A 165 34.10 -12.67 4.57
C LYS A 165 35.14 -12.91 3.48
N LEU A 166 34.74 -13.41 2.31
CA LEU A 166 35.64 -13.61 1.17
C LEU A 166 36.19 -12.28 0.64
N GLN A 167 35.35 -11.25 0.52
CA GLN A 167 35.78 -9.90 0.15
C GLN A 167 36.78 -9.32 1.16
N GLN A 168 36.57 -9.53 2.47
CA GLN A 168 37.53 -9.11 3.47
C GLN A 168 38.88 -9.82 3.29
N ARG A 169 38.86 -11.15 3.09
CA ARG A 169 40.09 -11.91 2.83
C ARG A 169 40.82 -11.46 1.58
N LEU A 170 40.10 -11.12 0.51
CA LEU A 170 40.70 -10.57 -0.70
C LEU A 170 41.41 -9.23 -0.44
N LYS A 171 40.82 -8.35 0.39
CA LYS A 171 41.47 -7.10 0.81
C LYS A 171 42.73 -7.37 1.64
N ASP A 172 42.66 -8.30 2.59
CA ASP A 172 43.81 -8.67 3.42
C ASP A 172 44.97 -9.19 2.55
N ILE A 173 44.67 -10.09 1.60
CA ILE A 173 45.66 -10.64 0.65
C ILE A 173 46.23 -9.54 -0.23
N ALA A 174 45.41 -8.62 -0.73
CA ALA A 174 45.87 -7.50 -1.54
C ALA A 174 46.80 -6.55 -0.75
N ALA A 175 46.52 -6.33 0.53
CA ALA A 175 47.38 -5.55 1.41
C ALA A 175 48.75 -6.22 1.61
N VAL A 176 48.75 -7.53 1.94
CA VAL A 176 49.99 -8.31 2.09
C VAL A 176 50.80 -8.31 0.80
N LYS A 177 50.14 -8.48 -0.36
CA LYS A 177 50.82 -8.41 -1.66
C LYS A 177 51.49 -7.04 -1.86
N ASN A 178 50.78 -5.95 -1.59
CA ASN A 178 51.33 -4.61 -1.72
C ASN A 178 52.55 -4.38 -0.81
N ASP A 179 52.52 -4.92 0.41
CA ASP A 179 53.66 -4.82 1.32
C ASP A 179 54.85 -5.66 0.85
N MET A 180 54.60 -6.84 0.26
CA MET A 180 55.65 -7.62 -0.39
C MET A 180 56.23 -6.89 -1.62
N ASP A 181 55.40 -6.27 -2.46
CA ASP A 181 55.84 -5.51 -3.63
C ASP A 181 56.70 -4.30 -3.20
N LYS A 182 56.34 -3.62 -2.10
CA LYS A 182 57.18 -2.56 -1.50
C LYS A 182 58.50 -3.09 -0.96
N PHE A 183 58.48 -4.25 -0.30
CA PHE A 183 59.71 -4.85 0.22
C PHE A 183 60.66 -5.27 -0.91
N LEU A 184 60.11 -5.81 -2.01
CA LEU A 184 60.88 -6.11 -3.21
C LEU A 184 61.48 -4.86 -3.84
N SER A 185 60.71 -3.77 -3.98
CA SER A 185 61.25 -2.52 -4.52
C SER A 185 62.31 -1.90 -3.62
N GLN A 186 62.17 -2.02 -2.29
CA GLN A 186 63.22 -1.63 -1.34
C GLN A 186 64.50 -2.46 -1.53
N LEU A 187 64.39 -3.78 -1.69
CA LEU A 187 65.54 -4.64 -1.98
C LEU A 187 66.18 -4.31 -3.32
N GLU A 188 65.39 -3.99 -4.35
CA GLU A 188 65.88 -3.59 -5.65
C GLU A 188 66.59 -2.23 -5.61
N THR A 189 66.06 -1.26 -4.86
CA THR A 189 66.76 0.02 -4.61
C THR A 189 68.06 -0.18 -3.84
N LEU A 190 68.09 -1.10 -2.87
CA LEU A 190 69.29 -1.41 -2.12
C LEU A 190 70.33 -2.11 -3.01
N SER A 191 69.91 -3.08 -3.83
CA SER A 191 70.77 -3.75 -4.81
C SER A 191 71.36 -2.76 -5.80
N SER A 192 70.55 -1.85 -6.35
CA SER A 192 71.05 -0.83 -7.27
C SER A 192 71.95 0.22 -6.62
N LEU A 193 71.75 0.54 -5.33
CA LEU A 193 72.68 1.36 -4.53
C LEU A 193 74.03 0.66 -4.31
N ILE A 194 74.01 -0.65 -4.04
CA ILE A 194 75.21 -1.48 -3.90
C ILE A 194 75.98 -1.54 -5.23
N ASP A 195 75.26 -1.71 -6.34
CA ASP A 195 75.83 -1.71 -7.69
C ASP A 195 76.41 -0.33 -8.06
N ALA A 196 75.75 0.77 -7.64
CA ALA A 196 76.20 2.14 -7.89
C ALA A 196 77.41 2.56 -7.05
N GLU A 197 77.58 2.03 -5.83
CA GLU A 197 78.77 2.22 -5.00
C GLU A 197 79.93 1.27 -5.35
N GLY A 198 79.75 0.37 -6.33
CA GLY A 198 80.83 -0.46 -6.86
C GLY A 198 81.33 -1.54 -5.88
N VAL A 199 80.48 -1.98 -4.96
CA VAL A 199 80.77 -3.06 -4.03
C VAL A 199 80.20 -4.37 -4.60
N SER A 200 81.02 -5.11 -5.33
CA SER A 200 80.61 -6.32 -6.06
C SER A 200 80.09 -7.47 -5.18
N ASP A 201 80.27 -7.41 -3.86
CA ASP A 201 79.58 -8.27 -2.89
C ASP A 201 79.60 -7.57 -1.51
N VAL A 202 78.41 -7.29 -0.94
CA VAL A 202 78.30 -6.68 0.41
C VAL A 202 79.02 -7.53 1.45
N LYS A 203 79.03 -8.85 1.24
CA LYS A 203 79.75 -9.80 2.08
C LYS A 203 81.25 -9.55 2.02
N ASP A 204 81.82 -9.31 0.85
CA ASP A 204 83.25 -9.07 0.68
C ASP A 204 83.68 -7.69 1.20
N ALA A 205 82.85 -6.64 1.03
CA ALA A 205 83.12 -5.34 1.64
C ALA A 205 83.02 -5.37 3.17
N LEU A 206 82.06 -6.11 3.72
CA LEU A 206 81.93 -6.28 5.17
C LEU A 206 83.11 -7.10 5.73
N ILE A 207 83.55 -8.15 5.03
CA ILE A 207 84.75 -8.92 5.40
C ILE A 207 85.99 -8.04 5.34
N HIS A 208 86.15 -7.22 4.29
CA HIS A 208 87.33 -6.37 4.11
C HIS A 208 87.38 -5.21 5.12
N THR A 209 86.23 -4.65 5.49
CA THR A 209 86.15 -3.64 6.56
C THR A 209 86.41 -4.26 7.94
N VAL A 210 85.89 -5.45 8.23
CA VAL A 210 86.20 -6.20 9.45
C VAL A 210 87.69 -6.56 9.53
N GLU A 211 88.32 -6.96 8.42
CA GLU A 211 89.76 -7.22 8.36
C GLU A 211 90.62 -5.97 8.57
N LYS A 212 90.22 -4.83 8.00
CA LYS A 212 90.91 -3.56 8.23
C LYS A 212 90.79 -3.10 9.68
N VAL A 213 89.61 -3.25 10.29
CA VAL A 213 89.39 -2.93 11.71
C VAL A 213 90.23 -3.85 12.61
N LYS A 214 90.34 -5.14 12.28
CA LYS A 214 91.19 -6.09 13.01
C LYS A 214 92.68 -5.69 12.95
N ARG A 215 93.19 -5.37 11.75
CA ARG A 215 94.57 -4.89 11.58
C ARG A 215 94.84 -3.56 12.31
N LEU A 216 93.89 -2.62 12.26
CA LEU A 216 93.99 -1.36 13.01
C LEU A 216 94.01 -1.60 14.52
N THR A 217 93.25 -2.57 15.00
CA THR A 217 93.23 -2.93 16.43
C THR A 217 94.55 -3.56 16.88
N GLU A 218 95.16 -4.42 16.05
CA GLU A 218 96.49 -4.99 16.30
C GLU A 218 97.58 -3.91 16.34
N ILE A 219 97.58 -2.97 15.40
CA ILE A 219 98.54 -1.83 15.37
C ILE A 219 98.34 -0.90 16.58
N VAL A 220 97.10 -0.66 17.00
CA VAL A 220 96.80 0.14 18.20
C VAL A 220 97.24 -0.60 19.48
N GLN A 221 97.22 -1.93 19.49
CA GLN A 221 97.75 -2.75 20.59
C GLN A 221 99.29 -2.71 20.65
N GLU A 222 99.96 -2.72 19.50
CA GLU A 222 101.42 -2.57 19.43
C GLU A 222 101.88 -1.17 19.87
N MET A 223 101.19 -0.10 19.46
CA MET A 223 101.48 1.27 19.93
C MET A 223 101.24 1.47 21.43
N LYS A 224 100.40 0.65 22.06
CA LYS A 224 100.13 0.71 23.50
C LYS A 224 101.14 -0.11 24.33
N SER A 225 101.95 -0.93 23.66
CA SER A 225 102.95 -1.82 24.28
C SER A 225 104.40 -1.32 24.13
N SER A 226 104.58 -0.15 23.50
CA SER A 226 105.83 0.62 23.41
C SER A 226 105.74 1.93 24.19
#